data_AF-A0A0M1JKA8-F1
#
_entry.id   AF-A0A0M1JKA8-F1
#
_cell.length_a   1.000
_cell.length_b   1.000
_cell.length_c   1.000
_cell.angle_alpha   90.00
_cell.angle_beta   90.00
_cell.angle_gamma   90.00
#
_symmetry.space_group_name_H-M   'P 1'
#
loop_
_entity.id
_entity.type
_entity.pdbx_description
1 polymer ?
#
loop_
_entity_poly.entity_id
_entity_poly.type
_entity_poly.pdbx_seq_one_letter_code
_entity_poly.pdbx_strand_id
1 'polypeptide(L)' 'MALSDYEKQLVIEELDILEETTRRVILASLEAFTEWLANVLYAIYLKIKDVISKFWNWLRSQF' A
#
# COMPACT_ATOMS: atom_id res chain seq x y z
N MET A 1 5.05 -11.71 3.24
CA MET A 1 6.37 -11.15 3.62
C MET A 1 6.16 -9.70 3.98
N ALA A 2 6.86 -9.19 5.00
CA ALA A 2 6.87 -7.76 5.26
C ALA A 2 7.50 -7.01 4.07
N LEU A 3 7.12 -5.75 3.88
CA LEU A 3 7.79 -4.87 2.91
C LEU A 3 9.24 -4.66 3.33
N SER A 4 10.16 -4.74 2.37
CA SER A 4 11.56 -4.39 2.58
C SER A 4 11.72 -2.89 2.78
N ASP A 5 12.83 -2.46 3.38
CA ASP A 5 13.07 -1.03 3.60
C ASP A 5 13.22 -0.26 2.28
N TYR A 6 13.77 -0.91 1.25
CA TYR A 6 13.80 -0.36 -0.12
C TYR A 6 12.38 -0.11 -0.67
N GLU A 7 11.46 -1.05 -0.48
CA GLU A 7 10.07 -0.88 -0.95
C GLU A 7 9.33 0.22 -0.19
N LYS A 8 9.61 0.39 1.10
CA LYS A 8 9.07 1.53 1.87
C LYS A 8 9.63 2.85 1.34
N GLN A 9 10.92 2.90 1.04
CA GLN A 9 11.59 4.07 0.48
C GLN A 9 10.96 4.46 -0.86
N LEU A 10 10.73 3.49 -1.75
CA LEU A 10 10.07 3.72 -3.04
C LEU A 10 8.67 4.32 -2.89
N VAL A 11 7.87 3.85 -1.93
CA VAL A 11 6.55 4.44 -1.66
C VAL A 11 6.67 5.90 -1.25
N ILE A 12 7.66 6.24 -0.42
CA ILE A 12 7.89 7.63 0.04
C ILE A 12 8.36 8.50 -1.12
N GLU A 13 9.30 8.02 -1.94
CA GLU A 13 9.82 8.74 -3.10
C GLU A 13 8.70 9.04 -4.12
N GLU A 14 7.86 8.05 -4.43
CA GLU A 14 6.71 8.23 -5.32
C GLU A 14 5.65 9.17 -4.74
N LEU A 15 5.54 9.30 -3.41
CA LEU A 15 4.67 10.30 -2.79
C LEU A 15 5.27 11.71 -2.86
N ASP A 16 6.59 11.83 -2.71
CA ASP A 16 7.28 13.13 -2.66
C ASP A 16 7.36 13.84 -4.01
N ILE A 17 7.31 13.09 -5.11
CA ILE A 17 7.27 13.68 -6.47
C ILE A 17 5.89 14.22 -6.86
N LEU A 18 4.83 13.88 -6.10
CA LEU A 18 3.47 14.31 -6.41
C LEU A 18 3.23 15.76 -6.01
N GLU A 19 2.33 16.42 -6.74
CA GLU A 19 1.82 17.72 -6.33
C GLU A 19 1.22 17.62 -4.93
N GLU A 20 1.44 18.63 -4.10
CA GLU A 20 1.01 18.64 -2.70
C GLU A 20 -0.49 18.34 -2.54
N THR A 21 -1.32 18.88 -3.44
CA THR A 21 -2.77 18.66 -3.47
C THR A 21 -3.11 17.19 -3.72
N THR A 22 -2.49 16.58 -4.74
CA THR A 22 -2.64 15.16 -5.09
C THR A 22 -2.16 14.26 -3.95
N ARG A 23 -0.99 14.55 -3.37
CA ARG A 23 -0.47 13.81 -2.22
C ARG A 23 -1.43 13.86 -1.03
N ARG A 24 -2.00 15.02 -0.71
CA ARG A 24 -2.99 15.16 0.36
C ARG A 24 -4.24 14.32 0.10
N VAL A 25 -4.73 14.27 -1.14
CA VAL A 25 -5.89 13.44 -1.52
C VAL A 25 -5.58 11.96 -1.34
N ILE A 26 -4.43 11.50 -1.83
CA ILE A 26 -4.00 10.10 -1.70
C ILE A 26 -3.87 9.68 -0.24
N LEU A 27 -3.31 10.56 0.60
CA LEU A 27 -3.12 10.29 2.03
C LEU A 27 -4.39 10.51 2.88
N ALA A 28 -5.47 11.03 2.29
CA ALA A 28 -6.71 11.33 3.03
C ALA A 28 -7.50 10.06 3.40
N SER A 29 -7.34 8.97 2.64
CA SER A 29 -8.03 7.71 2.92
C SER A 29 -7.21 6.49 2.53
N LEU A 30 -7.45 5.38 3.23
CA LEU A 30 -6.84 4.10 2.89
C LEU A 30 -7.23 3.65 1.47
N GLU A 31 -8.48 3.91 1.06
CA GLU A 31 -8.97 3.56 -0.27
C GLU A 31 -8.18 4.30 -1.37
N ALA A 32 -8.08 5.63 -1.28
CA ALA A 32 -7.32 6.43 -2.23
C ALA A 32 -5.84 6.04 -2.26
N PHE A 33 -5.25 5.78 -1.09
CA PHE A 33 -3.89 5.27 -0.98
C PHE A 33 -3.73 3.91 -1.67
N THR A 34 -4.65 2.97 -1.45
CA THR A 34 -4.58 1.64 -2.07
C THR A 34 -4.78 1.66 -3.58
N GLU A 35 -5.67 2.53 -4.07
CA GLU A 35 -5.90 2.71 -5.50
C GLU A 35 -4.68 3.33 -6.17
N TRP A 36 -4.11 4.38 -5.58
CA TRP A 36 -2.86 4.98 -6.04
C TRP A 36 -1.72 3.95 -6.04
N LEU A 37 -1.55 3.20 -4.94
CA LEU A 37 -0.49 2.21 -4.82
C LEU A 37 -0.65 1.07 -5.84
N ALA A 38 -1.89 0.65 -6.13
CA ALA A 38 -2.17 -0.34 -7.16
C ALA A 38 -1.76 0.15 -8.57
N ASN A 39 -1.87 1.45 -8.83
CA ASN A 39 -1.54 2.05 -10.12
C ASN A 39 -0.04 2.37 -10.26
N VAL A 40 0.61 2.86 -9.21
CA VAL A 40 2.01 3.31 -9.26
C VAL A 40 3.00 2.20 -8.89
N LEU A 41 2.72 1.47 -7.82
CA LEU A 41 3.62 0.45 -7.25
C LEU A 41 2.91 -0.89 -7.11
N TYR A 42 2.41 -1.43 -8.22
CA TYR A 42 1.58 -2.63 -8.26
C TYR A 42 2.21 -3.84 -7.54
N ALA A 43 3.52 -4.04 -7.65
CA ALA A 43 4.22 -5.12 -6.95
C ALA A 43 4.13 -5.00 -5.41
N ILE A 44 4.25 -3.77 -4.90
CA ILE A 44 4.12 -3.46 -3.46
C ILE A 44 2.66 -3.61 -3.04
N TYR A 45 1.71 -3.13 -3.85
CA TYR A 45 0.29 -3.37 -3.64
C TYR A 45 -0.04 -4.86 -3.50
N LEU A 46 0.48 -5.71 -4.40
CA LEU A 46 0.27 -7.16 -4.33
C LEU A 46 0.82 -7.76 -3.05
N LYS A 47 1.99 -7.32 -2.57
CA LYS A 47 2.54 -7.78 -1.29
C LYS A 47 1.65 -7.42 -0.11
N ILE A 48 1.15 -6.19 -0.06
CA ILE A 48 0.23 -5.74 1.00
C ILE A 48 -1.06 -6.56 0.93
N LYS A 49 -1.64 -6.72 -0.26
CA LYS A 49 -2.86 -7.51 -0.48
C LYS A 49 -2.70 -8.96 -0.05
N ASP A 50 -1.57 -9.59 -0.37
CA ASP A 50 -1.27 -10.97 0.03
C ASP A 50 -1.14 -11.09 1.56
N VAL A 51 -0.48 -10.13 2.22
CA VAL A 51 -0.38 -10.10 3.70
C VAL A 51 -1.75 -9.97 4.35
N ILE A 52 -2.60 -9.04 3.88
CA ILE A 52 -3.97 -8.87 4.41
C ILE A 52 -4.79 -10.13 4.17
N SER A 53 -4.70 -10.72 2.98
CA SER A 53 -5.44 -11.94 2.64
C SER A 53 -5.03 -13.12 3.52
N LYS A 54 -3.72 -13.29 3.76
CA LYS A 54 -3.19 -14.31 4.68
C LYS A 54 -3.64 -14.07 6.12
N PHE A 55 -3.61 -12.83 6.58
CA PHE A 55 -4.10 -12.46 7.90
C PHE A 55 -5.60 -12.76 8.06
N TRP A 56 -6.41 -12.44 7.05
CA TRP A 56 -7.84 -12.70 7.08
C TRP A 56 -8.17 -14.19 7.05
N ASN A 57 -7.47 -14.97 6.22
CA ASN A 57 -7.61 -16.42 6.18
C ASN A 57 -7.20 -17.06 7.52
N TRP A 58 -6.12 -16.55 8.13
CA TRP A 58 -5.73 -16.96 9.48
C TRP A 58 -6.82 -16.63 10.50
N LEU A 59 -7.33 -15.40 10.53
CA LEU A 59 -8.40 -14.99 11.45
C LEU A 59 -9.66 -15.85 11.28
N ARG A 60 -10.07 -16.12 10.04
CA ARG A 60 -11.19 -17.00 9.74
C ARG A 60 -10.97 -18.44 10.20
N SER A 61 -9.72 -18.91 10.27
CA SER A 61 -9.41 -20.24 10.80
C SER A 61 -9.47 -20.34 12.33
N GLN A 62 -9.52 -19.21 13.03
CA GLN A 62 -9.59 -19.14 14.50
C GLN A 62 -11.03 -19.07 15.04
N PHE A 63 -12.03 -18.88 14.17
CA PHE A 63 -13.46 -18.84 14.47
C PHE A 63 -14.20 -19.95 13.74
#